data_AF-A0A8C5LJG2-F1
#
_entry.id   AF-A0A8C5LJG2-F1
#
_cell.length_a   1.000
_cell.length_b   1.000
_cell.length_c   1.000
_cell.angle_alpha   90.00
_cell.angle_beta   90.00
_cell.angle_gamma   90.00
#
_symmetry.space_group_name_H-M   'P 1'
#
loop_
_entity.id
_entity.type
_entity.pdbx_description
1 polymer ?
#
loop_
_entity_poly.entity_id
_entity_poly.type
_entity_poly.pdbx_seq_one_letter_code
_entity_poly.pdbx_strand_id
1 'polypeptide(L)'
;MLMLCIESWSFEIGGFLAGFISVVELGAQATVLQLTNSLYMIPYGFSVSACIRVGNALGAGDIGQAKLSTKVSFICTLLFAVPSGILIAGLKDYISLIFTPDRHNKDGEGCHKGEEMSHINLL
;
A
#
# COMPACT_ATOMS: atom_id res chain seq x y z
N MET A 1 24.06 -6.60 5.68
CA MET A 1 23.72 -6.65 7.11
C MET A 1 23.26 -5.29 7.61
N LEU A 2 24.09 -4.24 7.59
CA LEU A 2 23.69 -2.89 8.01
C LEU A 2 22.45 -2.33 7.27
N MET A 3 22.29 -2.63 5.97
CA MET A 3 21.14 -2.19 5.17
C MET A 3 19.79 -2.66 5.75
N LEU A 4 19.68 -3.94 6.13
CA LEU A 4 18.45 -4.51 6.72
C LEU A 4 18.23 -4.01 8.16
N CYS A 5 19.32 -3.77 8.90
CA CYS A 5 19.23 -3.19 10.23
C CYS A 5 18.65 -1.77 10.20
N ILE A 6 19.10 -0.93 9.25
CA ILE A 6 18.60 0.43 9.08
C ILE A 6 17.13 0.43 8.63
N GLU A 7 16.73 -0.51 7.78
CA GLU A 7 15.33 -0.70 7.39
C GLU A 7 14.44 -1.03 8.60
N SER A 8 14.84 -2.02 9.41
CA SER A 8 14.07 -2.41 10.60
C SER A 8 14.01 -1.29 11.65
N TRP A 9 15.12 -0.59 11.88
CA TRP A 9 15.15 0.56 12.78
C TRP A 9 14.26 1.71 12.31
N SER A 10 14.14 1.93 11.00
CA SER A 10 13.28 2.97 10.46
C SER A 10 11.79 2.70 10.75
N PHE A 11 11.36 1.43 10.70
CA PHE A 11 10.00 1.04 11.09
C PHE A 11 9.74 1.19 12.59
N GLU A 12 10.71 0.83 13.43
CA GLU A 12 10.64 1.00 14.88
C GLU A 12 10.57 2.48 15.30
N ILE A 13 11.36 3.34 14.66
CA ILE A 13 11.31 4.80 14.90
C ILE A 13 9.95 5.37 14.48
N GLY A 14 9.39 4.90 13.36
CA GLY A 14 8.04 5.27 12.92
C GLY A 14 6.96 4.86 13.92
N GLY A 15 7.05 3.65 14.48
CA GLY A 15 6.18 3.21 15.57
C GLY A 15 6.34 4.04 16.84
N PHE A 16 7.59 4.39 17.19
CA PHE A 16 7.87 5.24 18.34
C PHE A 16 7.21 6.62 18.19
N LEU A 17 7.31 7.25 17.01
CA LEU A 17 6.66 8.53 16.70
C LEU A 17 5.12 8.45 16.73
N ALA A 18 4.54 7.37 16.20
CA ALA A 18 3.10 7.13 16.29
C ALA A 18 2.63 6.95 17.74
N GLY A 19 3.47 6.34 18.59
CA GLY A 19 3.24 6.22 20.03
C GLY A 19 3.27 7.57 20.77
N PHE A 20 4.06 8.54 20.31
CA PHE A 20 4.07 9.90 20.86
C PHE A 20 2.81 10.70 20.55
N ILE A 21 2.16 10.41 19.43
CA ILE A 21 0.99 11.16 18.97
C ILE A 21 -0.29 10.71 19.70
N SER A 22 -0.53 9.39 19.78
CA SER A 22 -1.68 8.78 20.46
C SER A 22 -1.62 7.26 20.40
N VAL A 23 -2.15 6.59 21.43
CA VAL A 23 -2.30 5.12 21.48
C VAL A 23 -3.16 4.59 20.33
N VAL A 24 -4.13 5.36 19.87
CA VAL A 24 -5.03 4.96 18.77
C VAL A 24 -4.28 4.91 17.43
N GLU A 25 -3.41 5.89 17.18
CA GLU A 25 -2.60 5.93 15.95
C GLU A 25 -1.51 4.86 15.95
N LEU A 26 -0.91 4.58 17.11
CA LEU A 26 0.02 3.47 17.27
C LEU A 26 -0.62 2.11 16.95
N GLY A 27 -1.81 1.84 17.48
CA GLY A 27 -2.54 0.60 17.20
C GLY A 27 -2.93 0.44 15.73
N ALA A 28 -3.36 1.53 15.09
CA ALA A 28 -3.68 1.55 13.68
C ALA A 28 -2.43 1.27 12.82
N GLN A 29 -1.33 1.95 13.11
CA GLN A 29 -0.06 1.80 12.39
C GLN A 29 0.51 0.38 12.51
N ALA A 30 0.49 -0.21 13.70
CA ALA A 30 0.93 -1.59 13.92
C ALA A 30 0.07 -2.61 13.15
N THR A 31 -1.26 -2.44 13.16
CA THR A 31 -2.18 -3.35 12.45
C THR A 31 -1.98 -3.25 10.92
N VAL A 32 -1.82 -2.05 10.39
CA VAL A 32 -1.55 -1.81 8.97
C VAL A 32 -0.20 -2.41 8.56
N LEU A 33 0.84 -2.25 9.36
CA LEU A 33 2.14 -2.87 9.10
C LEU A 33 2.04 -4.40 9.11
N GLN A 34 1.35 -5.00 10.07
CA GLN A 34 1.18 -6.44 10.16
C GLN A 34 0.43 -7.01 8.94
N LEU A 35 -0.63 -6.33 8.51
CA LEU A 35 -1.39 -6.69 7.31
C LEU A 35 -0.53 -6.55 6.04
N THR A 36 0.22 -5.44 5.94
CA THR A 36 1.12 -5.18 4.81
C THR A 36 2.22 -6.24 4.74
N ASN A 37 2.85 -6.58 5.86
CA ASN A 37 3.90 -7.59 5.92
C ASN A 37 3.38 -8.98 5.50
N SER A 38 2.16 -9.33 5.94
CA SER A 38 1.51 -10.60 5.57
C SER A 38 1.26 -10.69 4.06
N LEU A 39 0.84 -9.59 3.43
CA LEU A 39 0.65 -9.52 1.98
C LEU A 39 1.98 -9.49 1.21
N TYR A 40 3.01 -8.87 1.78
CA TYR A 40 4.32 -8.71 1.14
C TYR A 40 5.17 -9.99 1.15
N MET A 41 4.86 -10.96 2.01
CA MET A 41 5.63 -12.19 2.14
C MET A 41 5.66 -13.03 0.84
N ILE A 42 4.56 -13.03 0.08
CA ILE A 42 4.43 -13.78 -1.18
C ILE A 42 5.40 -13.25 -2.26
N PRO A 43 5.36 -11.95 -2.66
CA PRO A 43 6.30 -11.41 -3.63
C PRO A 43 7.75 -11.40 -3.11
N TYR A 44 7.94 -11.22 -1.80
CA TYR A 44 9.27 -11.26 -1.18
C TYR A 44 9.93 -12.64 -1.33
N GLY A 45 9.21 -13.72 -1.03
CA GLY A 45 9.71 -15.09 -1.21
C GLY A 45 10.10 -15.40 -2.65
N PHE A 46 9.29 -14.92 -3.62
CA PHE A 46 9.60 -15.07 -5.03
C PHE A 46 10.87 -14.30 -5.43
N SER A 47 11.02 -13.07 -4.93
CA SER A 47 12.22 -12.25 -5.18
C SER A 47 13.48 -12.90 -4.64
N VAL A 48 13.45 -13.49 -3.45
CA VAL A 48 14.61 -14.18 -2.85
C VAL A 48 14.98 -15.42 -3.67
N SER A 49 14.00 -16.23 -4.09
CA SER A 49 14.23 -17.40 -4.94
C SER A 49 14.85 -17.03 -6.29
N ALA A 50 14.36 -15.97 -6.92
CA ALA A 50 14.93 -15.39 -8.13
C ALA A 50 16.39 -14.97 -7.95
N CYS A 51 16.70 -14.25 -6.86
CA CYS A 51 18.05 -13.82 -6.52
C CYS A 51 19.01 -15.01 -6.35
N ILE A 52 18.58 -16.10 -5.71
CA ILE A 52 19.40 -17.32 -5.57
C ILE A 52 19.69 -17.93 -6.94
N ARG A 53 18.68 -18.04 -7.82
CA ARG A 53 18.85 -18.62 -9.15
C ARG A 53 19.79 -17.80 -10.04
N VAL A 54 19.63 -16.48 -10.02
CA VAL A 54 20.50 -15.53 -10.74
C VAL A 54 21.91 -15.54 -10.16
N GLY A 55 22.04 -15.55 -8.82
CA GLY A 55 23.33 -15.62 -8.12
C GLY A 55 24.10 -16.90 -8.44
N ASN A 56 23.41 -18.05 -8.49
CA ASN A 56 24.02 -19.32 -8.88
C ASN A 56 24.49 -19.32 -10.34
N ALA A 57 23.70 -18.78 -11.27
CA ALA A 57 24.08 -18.68 -12.68
C ALA A 57 25.27 -17.72 -12.90
N LEU A 58 25.28 -16.59 -12.20
CA LEU A 58 26.40 -15.64 -12.20
C LEU A 58 27.68 -16.26 -11.62
N GLY A 59 27.56 -17.01 -10.51
CA GLY A 59 28.68 -17.72 -9.89
C GLY A 59 29.27 -18.83 -10.78
N ALA A 60 28.46 -19.42 -11.66
CA ALA A 60 28.91 -20.39 -12.66
C ALA A 60 29.49 -19.75 -13.94
N GLY A 61 29.48 -18.42 -14.07
CA GLY A 61 29.93 -17.70 -15.26
C GLY A 61 28.97 -17.79 -16.46
N ASP A 62 27.77 -18.36 -16.28
CA ASP A 62 26.77 -18.52 -17.33
C ASP A 62 25.85 -17.28 -17.39
N ILE A 63 26.31 -16.29 -18.15
CA ILE A 63 25.59 -15.02 -18.35
C ILE A 63 24.27 -15.23 -19.12
N GLY A 64 24.18 -16.28 -19.94
CA GLY A 64 22.97 -16.61 -20.69
C GLY A 64 21.83 -17.00 -19.75
N GLN A 65 22.11 -17.91 -18.82
CA GLN A 65 21.13 -18.33 -17.83
C GLN A 65 20.85 -17.28 -16.75
N ALA A 66 21.81 -16.41 -16.44
CA ALA A 66 21.57 -15.26 -15.57
C ALA A 66 20.53 -14.31 -16.20
N LYS A 67 20.69 -13.95 -17.48
CA LYS A 67 19.72 -13.09 -18.20
C LYS A 67 18.34 -13.72 -18.30
N LEU A 68 18.27 -15.01 -18.61
CA LEU A 68 17.00 -15.73 -18.70
C LEU A 68 16.29 -15.75 -17.32
N SER A 69 17.03 -16.06 -16.25
CA SER A 69 16.47 -16.09 -14.90
C SER A 69 15.97 -14.72 -14.45
N THR A 70 16.71 -13.64 -14.73
CA THR A 70 16.23 -12.28 -14.45
C THR A 70 14.96 -11.95 -15.23
N LYS A 71 14.91 -12.28 -16.53
CA LYS A 71 13.73 -12.00 -17.38
C LYS A 71 12.49 -12.77 -16.90
N VAL A 72 12.65 -14.06 -16.59
CA VAL A 72 11.56 -14.89 -16.06
C VAL A 72 11.08 -14.36 -14.72
N SER A 73 12.00 -13.99 -13.83
CA SER A 73 11.65 -13.43 -12.52
C SER A 73 10.88 -12.12 -12.66
N PHE A 74 11.29 -11.25 -13.58
CA PHE A 74 10.59 -9.99 -13.85
C PHE A 74 9.16 -10.21 -14.36
N ILE A 75 8.98 -11.17 -15.29
CA ILE A 75 7.65 -11.53 -15.82
C ILE A 75 6.76 -12.11 -14.72
N CYS A 76 7.28 -13.02 -13.90
CA CYS A 76 6.52 -13.61 -12.79
C CYS A 76 6.16 -12.57 -11.73
N THR A 77 7.06 -11.64 -11.40
CA THR A 77 6.77 -10.53 -10.50
C THR A 77 5.69 -9.62 -11.08
N LEU A 78 5.73 -9.28 -12.37
CA LEU A 78 4.67 -8.50 -13.03
C LEU A 78 3.32 -9.23 -13.00
N LEU A 79 3.32 -10.53 -13.28
CA LEU A 79 2.11 -11.36 -13.24
C LEU A 79 1.48 -11.44 -11.85
N PHE A 80 2.27 -11.31 -10.78
CA PHE A 80 1.74 -11.24 -9.41
C PHE A 80 1.38 -9.81 -8.98
N ALA A 81 2.22 -8.82 -9.34
CA ALA A 81 2.06 -7.44 -8.92
C ALA A 81 0.83 -6.76 -9.55
N VAL A 82 0.56 -7.02 -10.83
CA VAL A 82 -0.59 -6.43 -11.53
C VAL A 82 -1.93 -6.85 -10.91
N PRO A 83 -2.26 -8.15 -10.76
CA PRO A 83 -3.53 -8.55 -10.15
C PRO A 83 -3.60 -8.19 -8.66
N SER A 84 -2.48 -8.25 -7.93
CA SER A 84 -2.46 -7.81 -6.52
C SER A 84 -2.71 -6.32 -6.38
N GLY A 85 -2.13 -5.50 -7.28
CA GLY A 85 -2.36 -4.05 -7.34
C GLY A 85 -3.79 -3.71 -7.71
N ILE A 86 -4.39 -4.42 -8.66
CA ILE A 86 -5.81 -4.27 -9.04
C ILE A 86 -6.72 -4.66 -7.86
N LEU A 87 -6.42 -5.77 -7.18
CA LEU A 87 -7.17 -6.23 -6.02
C LEU A 87 -7.13 -5.19 -4.89
N ILE A 88 -5.95 -4.66 -4.56
CA ILE A 88 -5.79 -3.64 -3.53
C ILE A 88 -6.45 -2.32 -3.95
N ALA A 89 -6.36 -1.92 -5.22
CA ALA A 89 -7.04 -0.73 -5.72
C ALA A 89 -8.56 -0.86 -5.58
N GLY A 90 -9.14 -2.01 -5.95
CA GLY A 90 -10.58 -2.28 -5.78
C GLY A 90 -11.01 -2.37 -4.32
N LEU A 91 -10.18 -2.93 -3.44
CA LEU A 91 -10.45 -2.96 -1.99
C LEU A 91 -10.32 -1.58 -1.36
N LYS A 92 -9.38 -0.76 -1.85
CA LYS A 92 -9.21 0.63 -1.43
C LYS A 92 -10.43 1.47 -1.75
N ASP A 93 -11.13 1.23 -2.87
CA ASP A 93 -12.42 1.89 -3.11
C ASP A 93 -13.48 1.49 -2.07
N TYR A 94 -13.54 0.21 -1.67
CA TYR A 94 -14.44 -0.24 -0.61
C TYR A 94 -14.11 0.36 0.78
N ILE A 95 -12.82 0.42 1.13
CA ILE A 95 -12.35 0.98 2.42
C ILE A 95 -12.46 2.51 2.40
N SER A 96 -12.24 3.16 1.24
CA SER A 96 -12.39 4.60 1.07
C SER A 96 -13.85 5.03 1.13
N LEU A 97 -14.79 4.21 0.67
CA LEU A 97 -16.22 4.47 0.80
C LEU A 97 -16.72 4.37 2.26
N ILE A 98 -16.07 3.51 3.07
CA ILE A 98 -16.42 3.34 4.49
C ILE A 98 -15.78 4.42 5.39
N PHE A 99 -14.60 4.93 5.03
CA PHE A 99 -13.92 6.02 5.75
C PHE A 99 -14.27 7.42 5.24
N THR A 100 -14.83 7.54 4.04
CA THR A 100 -15.43 8.78 3.51
C THR A 100 -16.92 8.56 3.24
N PRO A 101 -17.79 8.55 4.26
CA PRO A 101 -19.14 9.02 4.07
C PRO A 101 -19.04 10.53 3.84
N ASP A 102 -19.18 10.95 2.59
CA ASP A 102 -19.42 12.32 2.15
C ASP A 102 -18.68 13.44 2.90
N ARG A 103 -17.44 13.73 2.47
CA ARG A 103 -16.96 15.12 2.51
C ARG A 103 -17.50 15.96 1.33
N HIS A 104 -18.54 15.47 0.65
CA HIS A 104 -19.31 16.20 -0.36
C HIS A 104 -20.58 16.87 0.21
N ASN A 105 -20.62 17.16 1.52
CA ASN A 105 -21.62 18.08 2.07
C ASN A 105 -20.95 19.29 2.73
N LYS A 106 -20.06 19.99 2.01
CA LYS A 106 -19.69 21.40 2.31
C LYS A 106 -19.51 22.32 1.10
N ASP A 107 -19.75 21.84 -0.13
CA ASP A 107 -19.63 22.67 -1.34
C ASP A 107 -21.00 22.95 -2.00
N GLY A 108 -22.08 22.35 -1.49
CA GLY A 108 -23.46 22.45 -2.02
C GLY A 108 -24.45 23.23 -1.14
N GLU A 109 -24.09 23.62 0.10
CA GLU A 109 -24.92 24.46 0.98
C GLU A 109 -24.95 25.95 0.55
N GLY A 110 -24.52 26.25 -0.69
CA GLY A 110 -24.56 27.57 -1.31
C GLY A 110 -25.62 27.74 -2.40
N CYS A 111 -26.34 26.68 -2.80
CA CYS A 111 -27.27 26.75 -3.95
C CYS A 111 -28.65 26.13 -3.70
N HIS A 112 -29.07 25.99 -2.43
CA HIS A 112 -30.46 25.62 -2.11
C HIS A 112 -31.08 26.48 -0.99
N LYS A 113 -30.33 27.47 -0.46
CA LYS A 113 -30.86 28.46 0.49
C LYS A 113 -31.50 29.68 -0.20
N GLY A 114 -31.42 29.76 -1.53
CA GLY A 114 -31.99 30.85 -2.33
C GLY A 114 -33.46 30.66 -2.73
N GLU A 115 -34.01 29.45 -2.59
CA GLU A 115 -35.40 29.16 -3.03
C GLU A 115 -36.39 29.04 -1.85
N GLU A 116 -35.89 28.76 -0.63
CA GLU A 116 -36.72 28.79 0.60
C GLU A 116 -37.00 30.20 1.14
N MET A 117 -36.29 31.23 0.67
CA MET A 117 -36.50 32.63 1.12
C MET A 117 -37.52 33.40 0.28
N SER A 118 -38.11 32.81 -0.78
CA SER A 118 -39.17 33.45 -1.59
C SER A 118 -40.59 33.11 -1.15
N HIS A 119 -40.78 32.06 -0.34
CA HIS A 119 -42.12 31.61 0.09
C HIS A 119 -42.54 32.09 1.49
N ILE A 120 -41.66 32.79 2.22
CA ILE A 120 -41.95 33.36 3.55
C ILE A 120 -42.37 34.86 3.46
N ASN A 121 -42.38 35.47 2.27
CA ASN A 121 -42.93 36.82 2.04
C ASN A 121 -44.38 36.78 1.48
N LEU A 122 -45.17 35.78 1.88
CA LEU A 122 -46.59 35.71 1.51
C LEU A 122 -47.49 35.06 2.57
N LEU A 123 -47.08 35.17 3.84
CA LEU A 123 -47.89 35.02 5.07
C LEU A 123 -47.13 35.66 6.23
#